data_AF-A0A382ZUI2-F1
#
_entry.id   AF-A0A382ZUI2-F1
#
_cell.length_a   1.000
_cell.length_b   1.000
_cell.length_c   1.000
_cell.angle_alpha   90.00
_cell.angle_beta   90.00
_cell.angle_gamma   90.00
#
_symmetry.space_group_name_H-M   'P 1'
#
loop_
_entity.id
_entity.type
_entity.pdbx_description
1 polymer ?
#
loop_
_entity_poly.entity_id
_entity_poly.type
_entity_poly.pdbx_seq_one_letter_code
_entity_poly.pdbx_strand_id
1 'polypeptide(L)' 'AFATATGDQLWEIRLPSSIETTPITYLGADGRQFVTVVSTGGGLTGSEVTNDEIIAFALPRN' A
#
# COMPACT_ATOMS: atom_id res chain seq x y z
N ALA A 1 3.19 5.66 -6.15
CA ALA A 1 2.40 5.31 -7.35
C ALA A 1 2.95 6.10 -8.52
N PHE A 2 3.10 5.45 -9.68
CA PHE A 2 3.80 6.01 -10.83
C PHE A 2 2.96 5.88 -12.11
N ALA A 3 3.10 6.84 -13.02
CA ALA A 3 2.49 6.76 -14.34
C ALA A 3 3.14 5.62 -15.15
N THR A 4 2.32 4.79 -15.79
CA THR A 4 2.80 3.60 -16.52
C THR A 4 3.63 3.93 -17.76
N ALA A 5 3.35 5.06 -18.42
CA ALA A 5 4.01 5.45 -19.66
C ALA A 5 5.37 6.14 -19.45
N THR A 6 5.49 6.94 -18.39
CA THR A 6 6.66 7.81 -18.17
C THR A 6 7.45 7.43 -16.93
N GLY A 7 6.84 6.75 -15.97
CA GLY A 7 7.43 6.51 -14.66
C GLY A 7 7.36 7.72 -13.72
N ASP A 8 6.62 8.78 -14.08
CA ASP A 8 6.49 9.96 -13.21
C ASP A 8 5.75 9.61 -11.92
N GLN A 9 6.21 10.13 -10.78
CA GLN A 9 5.56 9.95 -9.49
C GLN A 9 4.22 10.71 -9.46
N LEU A 10 3.13 9.99 -9.24
CA LEU A 10 1.77 10.55 -9.15
C LEU A 10 1.33 10.75 -7.70
N TRP A 11 1.74 9.86 -6.81
CA TRP A 11 1.34 9.89 -5.40
C TRP A 11 2.32 9.12 -4.53
N GLU A 12 2.53 9.60 -3.31
CA GLU A 12 3.35 8.96 -2.29
C GLU A 12 2.75 9.23 -0.90
N ILE A 13 2.92 8.27 0.00
CA ILE A 13 2.67 8.45 1.43
C ILE A 13 3.75 7.71 2.21
N ARG A 14 4.10 8.24 3.38
CA ARG A 14 4.95 7.53 4.34
C ARG A 14 4.09 6.61 5.20
N LEU A 15 4.45 5.33 5.22
CA LEU A 15 3.81 4.32 6.06
C LEU A 15 4.54 4.18 7.41
N PRO A 16 3.89 3.61 8.44
CA PRO A 16 4.51 3.41 9.75
C PRO A 16 5.70 2.45 9.74
N SER A 17 5.73 1.47 8.82
CA SER A 17 6.81 0.50 8.69
C SER A 17 7.11 0.18 7.23
N SER A 18 8.22 -0.52 6.99
CA SER A 18 8.56 -1.05 5.67
C SER A 18 7.51 -2.07 5.19
N ILE A 19 7.36 -2.17 3.87
CA ILE A 19 6.49 -3.14 3.19
C ILE A 19 7.35 -4.03 2.30
N GLU A 20 7.23 -5.35 2.49
CA GLU A 20 7.95 -6.35 1.66
C GLU A 20 6.98 -7.20 0.82
N THR A 21 5.67 -6.97 0.98
CA THR A 21 4.62 -7.69 0.26
C THR A 21 4.37 -7.09 -1.13
N THR A 22 3.90 -7.92 -2.07
CA THR A 22 3.28 -7.43 -3.30
C THR A 22 1.94 -6.74 -2.96
N PRO A 23 1.71 -5.50 -3.40
CA PRO A 23 0.41 -4.85 -3.26
C PRO A 23 -0.66 -5.58 -4.06
N ILE A 24 -1.90 -5.62 -3.55
CA ILE A 24 -3.05 -6.19 -4.25
C ILE A 24 -4.18 -5.17 -4.39
N THR A 25 -5.15 -5.47 -5.25
CA THR A 25 -6.39 -4.71 -5.36
C THR A 25 -7.63 -5.60 -5.34
N TYR A 26 -8.73 -5.09 -4.79
CA TYR A 26 -10.03 -5.77 -4.75
C TYR A 26 -11.18 -4.77 -4.76
N LEU A 27 -12.39 -5.26 -5.06
CA LEU A 27 -13.63 -4.50 -4.94
C LEU A 27 -14.23 -4.70 -3.55
N GLY A 28 -14.39 -3.62 -2.79
CA GLY A 28 -15.06 -3.67 -1.49
C GLY A 28 -16.56 -3.95 -1.64
N ALA A 29 -17.19 -4.43 -0.56
CA ALA A 29 -18.66 -4.59 -0.49
C ALA A 29 -19.42 -3.29 -0.74
N ASP A 30 -18.71 -2.17 -0.59
CA ASP A 30 -19.18 -0.81 -0.72
C ASP A 30 -19.00 -0.27 -2.16
N GLY A 31 -18.54 -1.11 -3.09
CA GLY A 31 -18.37 -0.82 -4.52
C GLY A 31 -17.10 -0.04 -4.87
N ARG A 32 -16.25 0.31 -3.91
CA ARG A 32 -14.98 1.01 -4.19
C ARG A 32 -13.86 0.01 -4.46
N GLN A 33 -12.94 0.40 -5.34
CA GLN A 33 -11.67 -0.31 -5.51
C GLN A 33 -10.71 0.06 -4.39
N PHE A 34 -10.11 -0.94 -3.77
CA PHE A 34 -9.09 -0.78 -2.75
C PHE A 34 -7.73 -1.22 -3.27
N VAL A 35 -6.68 -0.53 -2.86
CA VAL A 35 -5.28 -0.97 -3.00
C VAL A 35 -4.75 -1.24 -1.60
N THR A 36 -4.22 -2.44 -1.38
CA THR A 36 -3.92 -2.92 -0.03
C THR A 36 -2.53 -3.49 0.10
N VAL A 37 -1.90 -3.22 1.24
CA VAL A 37 -0.58 -3.71 1.64
C VAL A 37 -0.58 -4.10 3.11
N VAL A 38 0.39 -4.92 3.50
CA VAL A 38 0.69 -5.25 4.90
C VAL A 38 1.91 -4.44 5.32
N SER A 39 1.76 -3.64 6.37
CA SER A 39 2.79 -2.79 6.97
C SER A 39 3.31 -3.46 8.23
N THR A 40 4.43 -4.18 8.10
CA THR A 40 5.04 -4.90 9.24
C THR A 40 6.52 -4.58 9.44
N GLY A 41 7.28 -4.33 8.37
CA GLY A 41 8.74 -4.54 8.38
C GLY A 41 9.06 -6.01 8.17
N GLY A 42 10.33 -6.43 8.31
CA GLY A 42 10.66 -7.83 8.13
C GLY A 42 12.07 -8.16 7.65
N GLY A 43 12.31 -9.46 7.64
CA GLY A 43 13.64 -10.03 7.41
C GLY A 43 14.07 -10.10 5.94
N LEU A 44 13.20 -9.93 4.94
CA LEU A 44 13.64 -10.05 3.53
C LEU A 44 14.62 -8.95 3.16
N THR A 45 14.45 -7.75 3.72
CA THR A 45 15.33 -6.60 3.52
C THR A 45 16.16 -6.25 4.75
N GLY A 46 16.02 -7.01 5.84
CA GLY A 46 16.64 -6.71 7.14
C GLY A 46 16.02 -5.51 7.85
N SER A 47 14.80 -5.12 7.46
CA SER A 47 14.05 -4.05 8.12
C SER A 47 13.56 -4.51 9.50
N GLU A 48 13.63 -3.64 10.50
CA GLU A 48 13.04 -3.91 11.80
C GLU A 48 11.52 -4.11 11.69
N VAL A 49 10.98 -5.04 12.48
CA VAL A 49 9.54 -5.25 12.62
C VAL A 49 9.03 -4.23 13.64
N THR A 50 8.39 -3.17 13.13
CA THR A 50 7.96 -2.01 13.94
C THR A 50 6.45 -1.78 13.93
N ASN A 51 5.70 -2.54 13.12
CA ASN A 51 4.25 -2.46 13.05
C ASN A 51 3.64 -3.85 12.71
N ASP A 52 2.32 -3.98 12.75
CA ASP A 52 1.60 -5.15 12.20
C ASP A 52 0.16 -4.79 11.81
N GLU A 53 0.00 -4.17 10.64
CA GLU A 53 -1.30 -3.67 10.19
C GLU A 53 -1.55 -3.89 8.69
N ILE A 54 -2.82 -4.07 8.32
CA ILE A 54 -3.28 -4.02 6.94
C ILE A 54 -3.72 -2.59 6.63
N ILE A 55 -3.12 -1.98 5.61
CA ILE A 55 -3.47 -0.64 5.16
C ILE A 55 -4.14 -0.74 3.80
N ALA A 56 -5.40 -0.27 3.71
CA ALA A 56 -6.20 -0.29 2.50
C ALA A 56 -6.59 1.14 2.08
N PHE A 57 -6.16 1.53 0.87
CA PHE A 57 -6.43 2.85 0.30
C PHE A 57 -7.59 2.79 -0.68
N ALA A 58 -8.49 3.76 -0.62
CA ALA A 58 -9.53 3.99 -1.62
C ALA A 58 -9.77 5.49 -1.75
N LEU A 59 -10.33 5.91 -2.89
CA LEU A 59 -10.79 7.28 -3.04
C LEU A 59 -11.94 7.57 -2.07
N PRO A 60 -12.08 8.84 -1.61
CA PRO A 60 -13.22 9.26 -0.80
C PRO A 60 -14.56 8.96 -1.48
N ARG A 61 -15.60 8.83 -0.67
CA ARG A 61 -16.97 8.94 -1.18
C ARG A 61 -17.33 10.42 -1.25
N ASN A 62 -18.07 10.79 -2.31
CA ASN A 62 -18.67 12.10 -2.45
C ASN A 62 -19.50 12.45 -1.21
#